data_AF-A0A5N9GAB8-F1
#
_entry.id   AF-A0A5N9GAB8-F1
#
_cell.length_a   1.000
_cell.length_b   1.000
_cell.length_c   1.000
_cell.angle_alpha   90.00
_cell.angle_beta   90.00
_cell.angle_gamma   90.00
#
_symmetry.space_group_name_H-M   'P 1'
#
loop_
_entity.id
_entity.type
_entity.pdbx_description
1 polymer ?
#
loop_
_entity_poly.entity_id
_entity_poly.type
_entity_poly.pdbx_seq_one_letter_code
_entity_poly.pdbx_strand_id
1 'polypeptide(L)' 'MLYLKGCARCKGDMHINRDMYGSYRECLQCGYMVDIEEPNKLLESLNLAAETAEKKKVA' A
#
# COMPACT_ATOMS: atom_id res chain seq x y z
N MET A 1 -0.33 -4.97 -11.92
CA MET A 1 -1.64 -4.36 -12.28
C MET A 1 -1.38 -3.09 -13.07
N LEU A 2 -2.14 -2.85 -14.14
CA LEU A 2 -2.04 -1.66 -14.98
C LEU A 2 -3.26 -0.75 -14.75
N TYR A 3 -3.02 0.54 -14.56
CA TYR A 3 -4.02 1.57 -14.32
C TYR A 3 -4.02 2.53 -15.51
N LEU A 4 -5.09 2.47 -16.30
CA LEU A 4 -5.23 3.32 -17.47
C LEU A 4 -5.55 4.77 -17.06
N LYS A 5 -4.87 5.73 -17.67
CA LYS A 5 -5.06 7.17 -17.40
C LYS A 5 -4.93 7.57 -15.91
N GLY A 6 -4.23 6.76 -15.11
CA GLY A 6 -4.12 6.94 -13.66
C GLY A 6 -3.12 8.02 -13.21
N CYS A 7 -2.25 8.50 -14.10
CA CYS A 7 -1.23 9.46 -13.72
C CYS A 7 -1.80 10.85 -13.44
N ALA A 8 -1.57 11.37 -12.23
CA ALA A 8 -1.99 12.71 -11.84
C ALA A 8 -1.34 13.83 -12.69
N ARG A 9 -0.11 13.61 -13.19
CA ARG A 9 0.67 14.60 -13.95
C ARG A 9 0.30 14.66 -15.43
N CYS A 10 0.43 13.55 -16.16
CA CYS A 10 0.26 13.53 -17.63
C CYS A 10 -1.01 12.81 -18.12
N LYS A 11 -1.85 12.30 -17.20
CA LYS A 11 -2.98 11.41 -17.54
C LYS A 11 -2.57 10.18 -18.35
N GLY A 12 -1.34 9.73 -18.17
CA GLY A 12 -0.84 8.49 -18.74
C GLY A 12 -1.16 7.26 -17.92
N ASP A 13 -0.73 6.11 -18.42
CA ASP A 13 -0.94 4.82 -17.76
C ASP A 13 0.11 4.58 -16.68
N MET A 14 -0.29 3.92 -15.59
CA MET A 14 0.57 3.59 -14.46
C MET A 14 0.60 2.08 -14.21
N HIS A 15 1.74 1.54 -13.80
CA HIS A 15 1.83 0.15 -13.34
C HIS A 15 2.38 0.09 -11.92
N ILE A 16 2.06 -1.00 -11.23
CA ILE A 16 2.67 -1.32 -9.93
C ILE A 16 4.05 -1.93 -10.18
N ASN A 17 5.02 -1.50 -9.39
CA ASN A 17 6.37 -2.05 -9.30
C ASN A 17 6.73 -2.27 -7.82
N ARG A 18 7.82 -2.98 -7.55
CA ARG A 18 8.29 -3.26 -6.20
C ARG A 18 9.81 -3.22 -6.13
N ASP A 19 10.33 -2.55 -5.12
CA ASP A 19 11.75 -2.50 -4.80
C ASP A 19 12.02 -2.98 -3.36
N MET A 20 13.21 -2.65 -2.83
CA MET A 20 13.61 -3.01 -1.47
C MET A 20 12.86 -2.23 -0.37
N TYR A 21 12.24 -1.08 -0.71
CA TYR A 21 11.52 -0.22 0.22
C TYR A 21 10.02 -0.51 0.23
N GLY A 22 9.47 -1.03 -0.86
CA GLY A 22 8.07 -1.42 -0.92
C GLY A 22 7.51 -1.47 -2.32
N SER A 23 6.18 -1.52 -2.40
CA SER A 23 5.46 -1.42 -3.66
C SER A 23 5.18 0.05 -3.97
N TYR A 24 5.32 0.43 -5.23
CA TYR A 24 4.99 1.78 -5.73
C TYR A 24 4.27 1.68 -7.07
N ARG A 25 3.61 2.76 -7.47
CA ARG A 25 3.10 2.93 -8.84
C ARG A 25 3.97 3.91 -9.60
N GLU A 26 4.43 3.54 -10.79
CA GLU A 26 5.10 4.45 -11.71
C GLU A 26 4.28 4.68 -12.99
N CYS A 27 4.38 5.87 -13.56
CA CYS A 27 3.80 6.19 -14.85
C CYS A 27 4.76 5.84 -16.00
N LEU A 28 4.29 5.03 -16.94
CA LEU A 28 5.06 4.59 -18.11
C LEU A 28 5.46 5.72 -19.07
N GLN A 29 4.77 6.86 -19.03
CA GLN A 29 5.01 7.96 -19.97
C GLN A 29 5.86 9.10 -19.41
N CYS A 30 5.82 9.35 -18.09
CA CYS A 30 6.51 10.49 -17.49
C CYS A 30 7.32 10.16 -16.23
N GLY A 31 7.33 8.91 -15.78
CA GLY A 31 8.07 8.46 -14.61
C GLY A 31 7.53 8.96 -13.27
N TYR A 32 6.30 9.50 -13.21
CA TYR A 32 5.69 9.89 -11.94
C TYR A 32 5.50 8.68 -11.03
N MET A 33 6.07 8.74 -9.83
CA MET A 33 6.01 7.66 -8.84
C MET A 33 5.14 8.06 -7.65
N VAL A 34 4.39 7.09 -7.12
CA VAL A 34 3.62 7.21 -5.89
C VAL A 34 3.77 5.92 -5.11
N ASP A 35 4.25 6.00 -3.87
CA ASP A 35 4.36 4.85 -2.99
C ASP A 35 2.98 4.27 -2.66
N ILE A 36 2.91 2.94 -2.54
CA ILE A 36 1.72 2.24 -2.09
C ILE A 36 1.96 1.89 -0.62
N GLU A 37 1.18 2.50 0.27
CA GLU A 37 1.21 2.15 1.69
C GLU A 37 0.82 0.68 1.86
N GLU A 38 1.78 -0.14 2.27
CA GLU A 38 1.52 -1.51 2.70
C GLU A 38 1.22 -1.49 4.20
N PRO A 39 0.18 -2.23 4.66
CA PRO A 39 -0.08 -2.34 6.09
C PRO A 39 1.16 -2.92 6.78
N ASN A 40 1.65 -2.22 7.81
CA ASN A 40 2.77 -2.70 8.58
C ASN A 40 2.32 -3.94 9.37
N LYS A 41 2.80 -5.11 8.95
CA LYS A 41 2.43 -6.41 9.53
C LYS A 41 2.66 -6.50 11.03
N LEU A 42 3.66 -5.78 11.56
CA LEU A 42 3.89 -5.71 13.01
C LEU A 42 2.78 -4.91 13.69
N LEU A 43 2.42 -3.75 13.16
CA LEU A 43 1.27 -2.96 13.65
C LEU A 43 -0.03 -3.77 13.56
N GLU A 44 -0.24 -4.47 12.45
CA GLU A 44 -1.43 -5.30 12.24
C GLU A 44 -1.51 -6.45 13.26
N SER A 45 -0.40 -7.16 13.49
CA SER A 45 -0.34 -8.22 14.50
C SER A 45 -0.47 -7.71 15.94
N LEU A 46 0.08 -6.53 16.26
CA LEU A 46 -0.09 -5.89 17.57
C LEU A 46 -1.56 -5.50 17.81
N ASN A 47 -2.24 -4.95 16.80
CA ASN A 47 -3.66 -4.61 16.91
C ASN A 47 -4.53 -5.85 17.12
N LEU A 48 -4.28 -6.93 16.37
CA LEU A 48 -4.96 -8.22 16.55
C LEU A 48 -4.74 -8.81 17.96
N ALA A 49 -3.52 -8.68 18.50
CA ALA A 49 -3.21 -9.13 19.86
C ALA A 49 -3.93 -8.28 20.93
N ALA A 50 -4.05 -6.98 20.73
CA ALA A 50 -4.79 -6.10 21.64
C ALA A 50 -6.29 -6.44 21.66
N GLU A 51 -6.90 -6.60 20.48
CA GLU A 51 -8.33 -6.95 20.34
C GLU A 51 -8.68 -8.30 20.98
N THR A 52 -7.78 -9.29 20.90
CA THR A 52 -7.97 -10.60 21.55
C THR A 52 -7.82 -10.53 23.07
N ALA A 53 -6.95 -9.67 23.59
CA ALA A 53 -6.77 -9.46 25.02
C ALA A 53 -7.97 -8.75 25.67
N GLU A 54 -8.60 -7.80 24.97
CA GLU A 54 -9.79 -7.11 25.48
C GLU A 54 -11.02 -8.01 25.56
N LYS A 55 -11.25 -8.87 24.55
CA LYS A 55 -12.35 -9.85 24.58
C LYS A 55 -12.24 -10.85 25.73
N LYS A 56 -11.03 -11.15 26.20
CA LYS A 56 -10.77 -12.08 27.30
C LYS A 56 -11.05 -11.49 28.70
N LYS A 57 -11.18 -10.17 28.82
CA LYS A 57 -11.49 -9.50 30.10
C LYS A 57 -12.99 -9.37 30.39
N VAL A 58 -13.84 -9.62 29.40
CA VAL A 58 -15.31 -9.47 29.48
C VAL A 58 -16.02 -10.83 29.65
N ALA A 59 -15.28 -11.94 29.66
CA ALA A 59 -15.78 -13.31 29.86
C ALA A 59 -15.42 -13.86 31.24
#